data_AF-A0A7J7DP67-F1
#
_entry.id   AF-A0A7J7DP67-F1
#
_cell.length_a   1.000
_cell.length_b   1.000
_cell.length_c   1.000
_cell.angle_alpha   90.00
_cell.angle_beta   90.00
_cell.angle_gamma   90.00
#
_symmetry.space_group_name_H-M   'P 1'
#
loop_
_entity.id
_entity.type
_entity.pdbx_description
1 polymer ?
#
loop_
_entity_poly.entity_id
_entity_poly.type
_entity_poly.pdbx_seq_one_letter_code
_entity_poly.pdbx_strand_id
1 'polypeptide(L)'
;MTPLNLALLWLLFALICTSIRADFSIEAGGDVVGSGRSDSSALKFEIDQLNSKIHQLESHNEGKSQELKTKDDLISQKEKVIQEKSDSIASLQSEVLSLQKKRKIDVAEQVGKAHARVDELEKQVGELEKEWETQEKDKDILKARASEAEKKVKELNSKLENLQKINDEQKSKIQKTERALKVAEEEMMKAKLEATLKSRELTEVHRAWFPPWLAFHLIYCQSFLETHWNEHGKPAMDLAYEKALEKKAQAEKWAKPHMETIKIKWIPAMKEQFLVMKTQVEPHVQSLTTKTIEVYKASKAAITPRVVGVQEVVDPYFQEAKKFGKPYIDQVATATKPHVDKARAVLKPYAKEIVHAYGKFLESASTYHHQVQGNVQEMLEKNELTRPLATKELVWFAASALLALPIIILSRICSAIFCKKAKKPVRSNHSRRKAKRGHPDK
;
A
#
# COMPACT_ATOMS: atom_id res chain seq x y z
N MET A 1 -68.15 -28.74 -11.15
CA MET A 1 -69.26 -29.57 -11.64
C MET A 1 -69.31 -30.84 -10.83
N THR A 2 -70.51 -31.16 -10.38
CA THR A 2 -70.91 -32.14 -9.38
C THR A 2 -70.69 -33.60 -9.79
N PRO A 3 -70.71 -34.53 -8.81
CA PRO A 3 -70.57 -35.96 -9.00
C PRO A 3 -71.92 -36.56 -9.42
N LEU A 4 -72.03 -37.10 -10.65
CA LEU A 4 -73.25 -37.79 -11.07
C LEU A 4 -73.10 -38.68 -12.32
N ASN A 5 -71.94 -39.29 -12.61
CA ASN A 5 -71.77 -40.02 -13.89
C ASN A 5 -71.35 -41.50 -13.78
N LEU A 6 -71.22 -42.08 -12.58
CA LEU A 6 -70.84 -43.50 -12.44
C LEU A 6 -72.02 -44.47 -12.27
N ALA A 7 -73.23 -43.97 -11.98
CA ALA A 7 -74.42 -44.80 -11.74
C ALA A 7 -75.29 -45.04 -12.99
N LEU A 8 -75.10 -44.30 -14.08
CA LEU A 8 -75.89 -44.43 -15.32
C LEU A 8 -75.26 -45.34 -16.39
N LEU A 9 -74.00 -45.79 -16.21
CA LEU A 9 -73.33 -46.60 -17.23
C LEU A 9 -73.61 -48.12 -17.10
N TRP A 10 -74.14 -48.58 -15.97
CA TRP A 10 -74.57 -49.98 -15.80
C TRP A 10 -76.06 -50.18 -16.08
N LEU A 11 -76.85 -49.10 -16.07
CA LEU A 11 -78.32 -49.16 -16.19
C LEU A 11 -78.83 -49.15 -17.65
N LEU A 12 -77.95 -49.11 -18.66
CA LEU A 12 -78.33 -49.01 -20.08
C LEU A 12 -77.74 -50.10 -21.01
N PHE A 13 -77.13 -51.17 -20.48
CA PHE A 13 -76.85 -52.38 -21.28
C PHE A 13 -77.79 -53.55 -20.96
N ALA A 14 -78.90 -53.26 -20.29
CA ALA A 14 -80.08 -54.12 -20.30
C ALA A 14 -81.03 -53.66 -21.42
N LEU A 15 -80.67 -53.78 -22.71
CA LEU A 15 -81.65 -53.71 -23.81
C LEU A 15 -81.14 -54.21 -25.18
N ILE A 16 -80.92 -55.52 -25.33
CA ILE A 16 -81.23 -56.20 -26.60
C ILE A 16 -82.01 -57.47 -26.26
N CYS A 17 -83.30 -57.43 -26.56
CA CYS A 17 -84.30 -58.47 -26.36
C CYS A 17 -84.19 -59.63 -27.37
N THR A 18 -84.86 -60.75 -27.02
CA THR A 18 -85.51 -61.79 -27.87
C THR A 18 -84.62 -62.83 -28.58
N SER A 19 -84.91 -64.14 -28.68
CA SER A 19 -85.97 -65.09 -28.20
C SER A 19 -85.45 -66.54 -28.45
N ILE A 20 -85.83 -67.63 -27.73
CA ILE A 20 -86.92 -68.65 -27.94
C ILE A 20 -86.53 -69.87 -27.03
N ARG A 21 -87.30 -70.33 -26.01
CA ARG A 21 -88.39 -71.37 -25.96
C ARG A 21 -87.90 -72.83 -26.22
N ALA A 22 -88.29 -73.93 -25.55
CA ALA A 22 -89.55 -74.42 -24.92
C ALA A 22 -89.24 -75.37 -23.72
N ASP A 23 -89.94 -75.29 -22.58
CA ASP A 23 -91.18 -75.96 -22.13
C ASP A 23 -91.12 -77.52 -22.00
N PHE A 24 -91.31 -78.07 -20.78
CA PHE A 24 -92.63 -78.56 -20.29
C PHE A 24 -92.52 -79.26 -18.92
N SER A 25 -93.48 -78.92 -18.05
CA SER A 25 -93.82 -79.52 -16.75
C SER A 25 -94.83 -80.67 -16.92
N ILE A 26 -95.05 -81.50 -15.88
CA ILE A 26 -96.29 -81.56 -15.07
C ILE A 26 -96.32 -82.82 -14.17
N GLU A 27 -97.04 -82.60 -13.09
CA GLU A 27 -97.30 -83.22 -11.80
C GLU A 27 -98.46 -84.25 -11.80
N ALA A 28 -98.72 -84.81 -10.60
CA ALA A 28 -99.94 -85.50 -10.11
C ALA A 28 -100.17 -86.93 -10.66
N GLY A 29 -100.55 -87.93 -9.87
CA GLY A 29 -101.27 -88.00 -8.60
C GLY A 29 -102.36 -89.07 -8.77
N GLY A 30 -102.55 -89.98 -7.81
CA GLY A 30 -103.65 -90.96 -7.90
C GLY A 30 -103.43 -92.22 -7.09
N ASP A 31 -104.49 -92.62 -6.40
CA ASP A 31 -104.54 -93.44 -5.19
C ASP A 31 -105.22 -94.80 -5.46
N VAL A 32 -105.25 -95.66 -4.42
CA VAL A 32 -106.22 -96.74 -4.14
C VAL A 32 -105.87 -98.20 -4.53
N VAL A 33 -105.48 -98.95 -3.48
CA VAL A 33 -105.97 -100.25 -2.94
C VAL A 33 -106.15 -101.48 -3.86
N GLY A 34 -105.60 -102.62 -3.40
CA GLY A 34 -106.28 -103.92 -3.51
C GLY A 34 -105.43 -105.19 -3.68
N SER A 35 -104.95 -105.74 -2.56
CA SER A 35 -104.70 -107.17 -2.22
C SER A 35 -104.36 -108.22 -3.31
N GLY A 36 -103.27 -108.98 -3.07
CA GLY A 36 -103.31 -110.45 -3.19
C GLY A 36 -102.32 -111.20 -4.10
N ARG A 37 -101.09 -111.43 -3.57
CA ARG A 37 -100.32 -112.71 -3.58
C ARG A 37 -99.60 -113.26 -4.85
N SER A 38 -98.27 -113.40 -4.70
CA SER A 38 -97.30 -114.41 -5.24
C SER A 38 -96.97 -114.40 -6.75
N ASP A 39 -95.74 -114.58 -7.24
CA ASP A 39 -94.47 -115.09 -6.68
C ASP A 39 -93.20 -114.50 -7.37
N SER A 40 -92.18 -114.25 -6.53
CA SER A 40 -90.71 -114.28 -6.72
C SER A 40 -90.08 -114.47 -8.11
N SER A 41 -89.65 -113.37 -8.77
CA SER A 41 -88.43 -113.34 -9.64
C SER A 41 -87.97 -111.93 -10.10
N ALA A 42 -88.79 -110.87 -9.95
CA ALA A 42 -88.47 -109.50 -10.41
C ALA A 42 -87.59 -108.64 -9.47
N LEU A 43 -87.49 -108.98 -8.17
CA LEU A 43 -86.76 -108.18 -7.17
C LEU A 43 -85.23 -108.17 -7.33
N LYS A 44 -84.65 -109.12 -8.07
CA LYS A 44 -83.18 -109.27 -8.13
C LYS A 44 -82.52 -108.28 -9.10
N PHE A 45 -83.21 -107.92 -10.18
CA PHE A 45 -82.70 -106.99 -11.20
C PHE A 45 -82.69 -105.53 -10.70
N GLU A 46 -83.68 -105.12 -9.91
CA GLU A 46 -83.71 -103.79 -9.28
C GLU A 46 -82.63 -103.61 -8.20
N ILE A 47 -82.33 -104.66 -7.44
CA ILE A 47 -81.25 -104.65 -6.43
C ILE A 47 -79.88 -104.47 -7.09
N ASP A 48 -79.62 -105.17 -8.20
CA ASP A 48 -78.34 -105.04 -8.93
C ASP A 48 -78.18 -103.67 -9.59
N GLN A 49 -79.27 -103.07 -10.10
CA GLN A 49 -79.25 -101.73 -10.68
C GLN A 49 -79.05 -100.62 -9.64
N LEU A 50 -79.64 -100.79 -8.45
CA LEU A 50 -79.42 -99.88 -7.33
C LEU A 50 -77.96 -99.97 -6.83
N ASN A 51 -77.39 -101.16 -6.75
CA ASN A 51 -75.99 -101.34 -6.36
C ASN A 51 -75.01 -100.71 -7.36
N SER A 52 -75.23 -100.82 -8.68
CA SER A 52 -74.35 -100.17 -9.65
C SER A 52 -74.40 -98.64 -9.57
N LYS A 53 -75.58 -98.07 -9.31
CA LYS A 53 -75.74 -96.62 -9.08
C LYS A 53 -75.11 -96.18 -7.76
N ILE A 54 -75.23 -96.98 -6.69
CA ILE A 54 -74.56 -96.72 -5.42
C ILE A 54 -73.05 -96.71 -5.62
N HIS A 55 -72.47 -97.70 -6.30
CA HIS A 55 -71.02 -97.74 -6.57
C HIS A 55 -70.55 -96.59 -7.45
N GLN A 56 -71.35 -96.19 -8.45
CA GLN A 56 -71.00 -95.06 -9.32
C GLN A 56 -71.10 -93.72 -8.58
N LEU A 57 -72.09 -93.57 -7.69
CA LEU A 57 -72.21 -92.40 -6.81
C LEU A 57 -71.12 -92.37 -5.75
N GLU A 58 -70.74 -93.51 -5.17
CA GLU A 58 -69.62 -93.61 -4.24
C GLU A 58 -68.30 -93.24 -4.92
N SER A 59 -68.02 -93.78 -6.11
CA SER A 59 -66.83 -93.43 -6.89
C SER A 59 -66.80 -91.94 -7.26
N HIS A 60 -67.93 -91.37 -7.66
CA HIS A 60 -68.03 -89.94 -7.98
C HIS A 60 -67.89 -89.05 -6.73
N ASN A 61 -68.43 -89.49 -5.60
CA ASN A 61 -68.34 -88.77 -4.33
C ASN A 61 -66.92 -88.84 -3.75
N GLU A 62 -66.24 -89.98 -3.89
CA GLU A 62 -64.82 -90.13 -3.53
C GLU A 62 -63.95 -89.26 -4.44
N GLY A 63 -64.22 -89.24 -5.75
CA GLY A 63 -63.54 -88.35 -6.70
C GLY A 63 -63.72 -86.87 -6.34
N LYS A 64 -64.93 -86.45 -5.99
CA LYS A 64 -65.21 -85.08 -5.52
C LYS A 64 -64.57 -84.76 -4.17
N SER A 65 -64.52 -85.73 -3.26
CA SER A 65 -63.87 -85.60 -1.95
C SER A 65 -62.36 -85.36 -2.12
N GLN A 66 -61.74 -86.10 -3.03
CA GLN A 66 -60.33 -85.93 -3.35
C GLN A 66 -60.04 -84.61 -4.07
N GLU A 67 -60.90 -84.18 -5.01
CA GLU A 67 -60.79 -82.87 -5.67
C GLU A 67 -60.96 -81.71 -4.66
N LEU A 68 -61.90 -81.84 -3.72
CA LEU A 68 -62.09 -80.86 -2.64
C LEU A 68 -60.84 -80.74 -1.76
N LYS A 69 -60.20 -81.86 -1.38
CA LYS A 69 -58.93 -81.83 -0.63
C LYS A 69 -57.83 -81.08 -1.40
N THR A 70 -57.68 -81.35 -2.69
CA THR A 70 -56.66 -80.64 -3.50
C THR A 70 -56.93 -79.14 -3.62
N LYS A 71 -58.20 -78.73 -3.69
CA LYS A 71 -58.60 -77.31 -3.70
C LYS A 71 -58.38 -76.65 -2.34
N ASP A 72 -58.62 -77.37 -1.24
CA ASP A 72 -58.39 -76.89 0.13
C ASP A 72 -56.90 -76.66 0.41
N ASP A 73 -56.04 -77.61 -0.02
CA ASP A 73 -54.58 -77.46 0.05
C ASP A 73 -54.08 -76.25 -0.77
N LEU A 74 -54.65 -76.03 -1.96
CA LEU A 74 -54.32 -74.87 -2.81
C LEU A 74 -54.78 -73.55 -2.18
N ILE A 75 -55.94 -73.53 -1.52
CA ILE A 75 -56.44 -72.36 -0.80
C ILE A 75 -55.52 -72.07 0.39
N SER A 76 -55.12 -73.08 1.16
CA SER A 76 -54.18 -72.94 2.27
C SER A 76 -52.84 -72.33 1.83
N GLN A 77 -52.30 -72.74 0.68
CA GLN A 77 -51.11 -72.12 0.10
C GLN A 77 -51.32 -70.65 -0.30
N LYS A 78 -52.46 -70.33 -0.92
CA LYS A 78 -52.77 -68.94 -1.31
C LYS A 78 -52.97 -68.04 -0.09
N GLU A 79 -53.61 -68.53 0.96
CA GLU A 79 -53.78 -67.83 2.24
C GLU A 79 -52.41 -67.46 2.83
N LYS A 80 -51.47 -68.42 2.85
CA LYS A 80 -50.11 -68.20 3.34
C LYS A 80 -49.36 -67.13 2.54
N VAL A 81 -49.45 -67.16 1.21
CA VAL A 81 -48.84 -66.13 0.34
C VAL A 81 -49.48 -64.76 0.56
N ILE A 82 -50.80 -64.70 0.75
CA ILE A 82 -51.51 -63.44 1.06
C ILE A 82 -51.03 -62.88 2.40
N GLN A 83 -50.88 -63.73 3.42
CA GLN A 83 -50.38 -63.30 4.72
C GLN A 83 -48.95 -62.75 4.62
N GLU A 84 -48.03 -63.45 3.94
CA GLU A 84 -46.65 -62.99 3.73
C GLU A 84 -46.58 -61.64 2.97
N LYS A 85 -47.46 -61.44 1.97
CA LYS A 85 -47.57 -60.17 1.24
C LYS A 85 -48.15 -59.06 2.11
N SER A 86 -49.14 -59.37 2.94
CA SER A 86 -49.72 -58.42 3.90
C SER A 86 -48.68 -57.96 4.92
N ASP A 87 -47.90 -58.88 5.48
CA ASP A 87 -46.83 -58.57 6.43
C ASP A 87 -45.73 -57.71 5.76
N SER A 88 -45.39 -58.00 4.50
CA SER A 88 -44.45 -57.20 3.72
C SER A 88 -44.95 -55.78 3.45
N ILE A 89 -46.25 -55.62 3.16
CA ILE A 89 -46.87 -54.29 2.96
C ILE A 89 -46.84 -53.49 4.27
N ALA A 90 -47.16 -54.11 5.40
CA ALA A 90 -47.11 -53.47 6.71
C ALA A 90 -45.68 -53.00 7.05
N SER A 91 -44.67 -53.83 6.76
CA SER A 91 -43.26 -53.49 6.92
C SER A 91 -42.88 -52.27 6.07
N LEU A 92 -43.18 -52.29 4.77
CA LEU A 92 -42.88 -51.18 3.86
C LEU A 92 -43.61 -49.88 4.25
N GLN A 93 -44.85 -49.95 4.72
CA GLN A 93 -45.57 -48.78 5.21
C GLN A 93 -44.89 -48.15 6.43
N SER A 94 -44.40 -48.98 7.36
CA SER A 94 -43.65 -48.51 8.53
C SER A 94 -42.32 -47.85 8.14
N GLU A 95 -41.63 -48.41 7.14
CA GLU A 95 -40.38 -47.87 6.62
C GLU A 95 -40.60 -46.52 5.93
N VAL A 96 -41.64 -46.40 5.09
CA VAL A 96 -42.01 -45.14 4.42
C VAL A 96 -42.34 -44.04 5.44
N LEU A 97 -43.09 -44.36 6.50
CA LEU A 97 -43.38 -43.38 7.57
C LEU A 97 -42.12 -42.96 8.32
N SER A 98 -41.19 -43.88 8.57
CA SER A 98 -39.91 -43.58 9.22
C SER A 98 -39.04 -42.66 8.37
N LEU A 99 -38.96 -42.91 7.05
CA LEU A 99 -38.20 -42.10 6.10
C LEU A 99 -38.82 -40.72 5.91
N GLN A 100 -40.15 -40.62 5.89
CA GLN A 100 -40.84 -39.35 5.78
C GLN A 100 -40.66 -38.48 7.03
N LYS A 101 -40.68 -39.09 8.23
CA LYS A 101 -40.39 -38.39 9.48
C LYS A 101 -38.94 -37.92 9.54
N LYS A 102 -37.97 -38.78 9.18
CA LYS A 102 -36.55 -38.43 9.11
C LYS A 102 -36.29 -37.29 8.13
N ARG A 103 -36.90 -37.34 6.93
CA ARG A 103 -36.81 -36.26 5.92
C ARG A 103 -37.33 -34.92 6.43
N LYS A 104 -38.46 -34.89 7.15
CA LYS A 104 -39.01 -33.63 7.70
C LYS A 104 -38.11 -33.04 8.78
N ILE A 105 -37.51 -33.87 9.63
CA ILE A 105 -36.60 -33.44 10.70
C ILE A 105 -35.31 -32.87 10.09
N ASP A 106 -34.67 -33.58 9.15
CA ASP A 106 -33.43 -33.12 8.50
C ASP A 106 -33.65 -31.80 7.73
N VAL A 107 -34.77 -31.66 7.03
CA VAL A 107 -35.11 -30.42 6.30
C VAL A 107 -35.37 -29.26 7.28
N ALA A 108 -36.11 -29.49 8.36
CA ALA A 108 -36.38 -28.44 9.35
C ALA A 108 -35.11 -27.98 10.08
N GLU A 109 -34.20 -28.91 10.42
CA GLU A 109 -32.93 -28.60 11.06
C GLU A 109 -31.97 -27.84 10.12
N GLN A 110 -31.92 -28.25 8.84
CA GLN A 110 -31.08 -27.59 7.83
C GLN A 110 -31.60 -26.19 7.48
N VAL A 111 -32.93 -25.99 7.44
CA VAL A 111 -33.56 -24.69 7.24
C VAL A 111 -33.30 -23.75 8.44
N GLY A 112 -33.40 -24.25 9.67
CA GLY A 112 -33.05 -23.48 10.87
C GLY A 112 -31.58 -23.03 10.89
N LYS A 113 -30.65 -23.91 10.52
CA LYS A 113 -29.22 -23.58 10.37
C LYS A 113 -28.96 -22.57 9.25
N ALA A 114 -29.71 -22.63 8.15
CA ALA A 114 -29.59 -21.67 7.06
C ALA A 114 -30.08 -20.27 7.47
N HIS A 115 -31.22 -20.18 8.15
CA HIS A 115 -31.74 -18.88 8.64
C HIS A 115 -30.80 -18.23 9.66
N ALA A 116 -30.27 -18.98 10.63
CA ALA A 116 -29.30 -18.44 11.58
C ALA A 116 -28.02 -17.89 10.91
N ARG A 117 -27.59 -18.52 9.81
CA ARG A 117 -26.45 -18.02 9.01
C ARG A 117 -26.82 -16.76 8.21
N VAL A 118 -28.06 -16.67 7.72
CA VAL A 118 -28.55 -15.47 7.04
C VAL A 118 -28.60 -14.29 8.01
N ASP A 119 -29.13 -14.48 9.22
CA ASP A 119 -29.22 -13.42 10.24
C ASP A 119 -27.82 -12.92 10.67
N GLU A 120 -26.86 -13.84 10.84
CA GLU A 120 -25.47 -13.50 11.15
C GLU A 120 -24.79 -12.74 10.00
N LEU A 121 -25.00 -13.18 8.75
CA LEU A 121 -24.46 -12.48 7.57
C LEU A 121 -25.09 -11.10 7.40
N GLU A 122 -26.39 -10.96 7.64
CA GLU A 122 -27.10 -9.67 7.58
C GLU A 122 -26.54 -8.69 8.61
N LYS A 123 -26.25 -9.17 9.82
CA LYS A 123 -25.59 -8.36 10.86
C LYS A 123 -24.19 -7.91 10.42
N GLN A 124 -23.38 -8.81 9.87
CA GLN A 124 -22.03 -8.47 9.38
C GLN A 124 -22.07 -7.47 8.23
N VAL A 125 -23.03 -7.60 7.31
CA VAL A 125 -23.25 -6.64 6.22
C VAL A 125 -23.63 -5.27 6.78
N GLY A 126 -24.52 -5.21 7.76
CA GLY A 126 -24.92 -3.95 8.40
C GLY A 126 -23.79 -3.27 9.20
N GLU A 127 -22.89 -4.04 9.81
CA GLU A 127 -21.68 -3.51 10.46
C GLU A 127 -20.70 -2.94 9.42
N LEU A 128 -20.43 -3.69 8.35
CA LEU A 128 -19.57 -3.23 7.24
C LEU A 128 -20.11 -1.98 6.54
N GLU A 129 -21.44 -1.86 6.39
CA GLU A 129 -22.06 -0.68 5.78
C GLU A 129 -21.84 0.58 6.63
N LYS A 130 -21.93 0.47 7.96
CA LYS A 130 -21.63 1.58 8.89
C LYS A 130 -20.15 1.95 8.88
N GLU A 131 -19.25 0.96 8.84
CA GLU A 131 -17.82 1.21 8.70
C GLU A 131 -17.49 1.92 7.38
N TRP A 132 -18.12 1.49 6.29
CA TRP A 132 -17.96 2.14 4.99
C TRP A 132 -18.43 3.60 5.01
N GLU A 133 -19.58 3.91 5.61
CA GLU A 133 -20.06 5.28 5.74
C GLU A 133 -19.14 6.18 6.57
N THR A 134 -18.57 5.65 7.65
CA THR A 134 -17.62 6.42 8.47
C THR A 134 -16.31 6.66 7.72
N GLN A 135 -15.80 5.65 7.02
CA GLN A 135 -14.62 5.76 6.18
C GLN A 135 -14.81 6.75 5.02
N GLU A 136 -16.00 6.79 4.42
CA GLU A 136 -16.33 7.75 3.35
C GLU A 136 -16.30 9.20 3.87
N LYS A 137 -16.87 9.46 5.06
CA LYS A 137 -16.83 10.77 5.72
C LYS A 137 -15.39 11.20 6.04
N ASP A 138 -14.57 10.28 6.56
CA ASP A 138 -13.16 10.55 6.85
C ASP A 138 -12.36 10.84 5.58
N LYS A 139 -12.64 10.12 4.48
CA LYS A 139 -12.03 10.38 3.16
C LYS A 139 -12.32 11.80 2.70
N ASP A 140 -13.55 12.28 2.85
CA ASP A 140 -13.93 13.63 2.46
C ASP A 140 -13.27 14.71 3.32
N ILE A 141 -13.17 14.49 4.64
CA ILE A 141 -12.45 15.39 5.56
C ILE A 141 -10.96 15.46 5.17
N LEU A 142 -10.34 14.31 4.91
CA LEU A 142 -8.93 14.25 4.49
C LEU A 142 -8.71 14.93 3.14
N LYS A 143 -9.63 14.77 2.19
CA LYS A 143 -9.58 15.43 0.88
C LYS A 143 -9.71 16.95 1.01
N ALA A 144 -10.60 17.44 1.88
CA ALA A 144 -10.73 18.86 2.18
C ALA A 144 -9.42 19.42 2.78
N ARG A 145 -8.85 18.76 3.79
CA ARG A 145 -7.56 19.14 4.40
C ARG A 145 -6.41 19.11 3.39
N ALA A 146 -6.36 18.12 2.50
CA ALA A 146 -5.36 18.04 1.45
C ALA A 146 -5.45 19.23 0.48
N SER A 147 -6.67 19.63 0.09
CA SER A 147 -6.88 20.79 -0.78
C SER A 147 -6.48 22.11 -0.12
N GLU A 148 -6.69 22.26 1.19
CA GLU A 148 -6.27 23.43 1.95
C GLU A 148 -4.75 23.48 2.11
N ALA A 149 -4.12 22.34 2.41
CA ALA A 149 -2.66 22.22 2.46
C ALA A 149 -2.03 22.55 1.10
N GLU A 150 -2.61 22.10 -0.01
CA GLU A 150 -2.13 22.43 -1.36
C GLU A 150 -2.18 23.94 -1.64
N LYS A 151 -3.25 24.62 -1.21
CA LYS A 151 -3.36 26.08 -1.31
C LYS A 151 -2.28 26.79 -0.49
N LYS A 152 -2.05 26.36 0.76
CA LYS A 152 -0.99 26.92 1.63
C LYS A 152 0.40 26.71 1.04
N VAL A 153 0.67 25.55 0.45
CA VAL A 153 1.95 25.28 -0.24
C VAL A 153 2.13 26.20 -1.45
N LYS A 154 1.09 26.43 -2.25
CA LYS A 154 1.16 27.38 -3.38
C LYS A 154 1.43 28.81 -2.91
N GLU A 155 0.79 29.25 -1.83
CA GLU A 155 1.04 30.57 -1.22
C GLU A 155 2.47 30.70 -0.66
N LEU A 156 2.97 29.68 0.05
CA LEU A 156 4.34 29.68 0.56
C LEU A 156 5.37 29.68 -0.58
N ASN A 157 5.11 28.94 -1.65
CA ASN A 157 5.96 28.94 -2.84
C ASN A 157 6.03 30.32 -3.52
N SER A 158 4.91 31.04 -3.65
CA SER A 158 4.93 32.39 -4.23
C SER A 158 5.66 33.39 -3.32
N LYS A 159 5.50 33.29 -2.00
CA LYS A 159 6.29 34.08 -1.03
C LYS A 159 7.79 33.78 -1.13
N LEU A 160 8.16 32.51 -1.26
CA LEU A 160 9.56 32.09 -1.40
C LEU A 160 10.18 32.64 -2.70
N GLU A 161 9.44 32.61 -3.81
CA GLU A 161 9.89 33.17 -5.08
C GLU A 161 10.12 34.70 -4.99
N ASN A 162 9.24 35.42 -4.31
CA ASN A 162 9.41 36.87 -4.07
C ASN A 162 10.64 37.16 -3.19
N LEU A 163 10.85 36.40 -2.12
CA LEU A 163 12.04 36.53 -1.28
C LEU A 163 13.33 36.23 -2.05
N GLN A 164 13.30 35.23 -2.94
CA GLN A 164 14.44 34.90 -3.80
C GLN A 164 14.78 36.09 -4.73
N LYS A 165 13.78 36.71 -5.36
CA LYS A 165 13.99 37.91 -6.21
C LYS A 165 14.59 39.08 -5.43
N ILE A 166 14.10 39.35 -4.22
CA ILE A 166 14.63 40.42 -3.35
C ILE A 166 16.09 40.13 -2.98
N ASN A 167 16.42 38.87 -2.65
CA ASN A 167 17.79 38.47 -2.31
C ASN A 167 18.73 38.65 -3.51
N ASP A 168 18.33 38.21 -4.70
CA ASP A 168 19.11 38.40 -5.93
C ASP A 168 19.33 39.89 -6.24
N GLU A 169 18.31 40.73 -6.02
CA GLU A 169 18.42 42.19 -6.16
C GLU A 169 19.41 42.79 -5.14
N GLN A 170 19.28 42.43 -3.85
CA GLN A 170 20.19 42.90 -2.80
C GLN A 170 21.63 42.47 -3.06
N LYS A 171 21.85 41.22 -3.48
CA LYS A 171 23.16 40.70 -3.87
C LYS A 171 23.78 41.52 -5.01
N SER A 172 22.98 41.89 -6.01
CA SER A 172 23.44 42.74 -7.11
C SER A 172 23.84 44.15 -6.63
N LYS A 173 23.09 44.73 -5.69
CA LYS A 173 23.40 46.04 -5.09
C LYS A 173 24.71 45.99 -4.30
N ILE A 174 24.89 44.95 -3.48
CA ILE A 174 26.13 44.73 -2.71
C ILE A 174 27.34 44.62 -3.64
N GLN A 175 27.24 43.84 -4.72
CA GLN A 175 28.34 43.73 -5.69
C GLN A 175 28.68 45.06 -6.37
N LYS A 176 27.68 45.90 -6.68
CA LYS A 176 27.91 47.24 -7.24
C LYS A 176 28.65 48.14 -6.24
N THR A 177 28.22 48.15 -4.97
CA THR A 177 28.87 48.96 -3.94
C THR A 177 30.27 48.46 -3.62
N GLU A 178 30.51 47.15 -3.63
CA GLU A 178 31.85 46.57 -3.40
C GLU A 178 32.83 46.95 -4.51
N ARG A 179 32.37 46.95 -5.78
CA ARG A 179 33.21 47.42 -6.90
C ARG A 179 33.54 48.91 -6.79
N ALA A 180 32.54 49.74 -6.47
CA ALA A 180 32.75 51.17 -6.28
C ALA A 180 33.74 51.45 -5.15
N LEU A 181 33.66 50.70 -4.05
CA LEU A 181 34.61 50.78 -2.94
C LEU A 181 36.04 50.45 -3.39
N LYS A 182 36.24 49.33 -4.11
CA LYS A 182 37.57 48.93 -4.60
C LYS A 182 38.19 49.98 -5.53
N VAL A 183 37.38 50.56 -6.42
CA VAL A 183 37.85 51.64 -7.31
C VAL A 183 38.27 52.86 -6.48
N ALA A 184 37.47 53.28 -5.49
CA ALA A 184 37.82 54.39 -4.62
C ALA A 184 39.10 54.13 -3.80
N GLU A 185 39.30 52.90 -3.31
CA GLU A 185 40.52 52.48 -2.62
C GLU A 185 41.75 52.51 -3.54
N GLU A 186 41.63 52.01 -4.78
CA GLU A 186 42.71 52.04 -5.77
C GLU A 186 43.07 53.48 -6.19
N GLU A 187 42.07 54.33 -6.44
CA GLU A 187 42.28 55.74 -6.78
C GLU A 187 42.94 56.51 -5.64
N MET A 188 42.52 56.26 -4.38
CA MET A 188 43.15 56.83 -3.20
C MET A 188 44.63 56.42 -3.08
N MET A 189 44.93 55.13 -3.28
CA MET A 189 46.30 54.63 -3.23
C MET A 189 47.16 55.22 -4.34
N LYS A 190 46.61 55.36 -5.55
CA LYS A 190 47.29 56.01 -6.67
C LYS A 190 47.56 57.48 -6.39
N ALA A 191 46.57 58.23 -5.92
CA ALA A 191 46.72 59.64 -5.57
C ALA A 191 47.77 59.84 -4.48
N LYS A 192 47.81 58.95 -3.48
CA LYS A 192 48.84 58.95 -2.43
C LYS A 192 50.23 58.72 -3.01
N LEU A 193 50.40 57.73 -3.89
CA LEU A 193 51.68 57.47 -4.56
C LEU A 193 52.12 58.66 -5.43
N GLU A 194 51.23 59.23 -6.23
CA GLU A 194 51.52 60.39 -7.08
C GLU A 194 51.91 61.61 -6.24
N ALA A 195 51.21 61.88 -5.13
CA ALA A 195 51.58 62.94 -4.19
C ALA A 195 52.97 62.71 -3.57
N THR A 196 53.30 61.47 -3.20
CA THR A 196 54.65 61.13 -2.68
C THR A 196 55.75 61.20 -3.73
N LEU A 197 55.43 60.94 -4.99
CA LEU A 197 56.39 61.04 -6.10
C LEU A 197 56.66 62.51 -6.44
N LYS A 198 55.60 63.31 -6.60
CA LYS A 198 55.73 64.76 -6.84
C LYS A 198 56.43 65.47 -5.69
N SER A 199 56.21 65.06 -4.44
CA SER A 199 56.96 65.64 -3.31
C SER A 199 58.45 65.32 -3.36
N ARG A 200 58.84 64.10 -3.80
CA ARG A 200 60.26 63.76 -4.03
C ARG A 200 60.86 64.54 -5.19
N GLU A 201 60.21 64.56 -6.36
CA GLU A 201 60.68 65.36 -7.51
C GLU A 201 60.84 66.84 -7.12
N LEU A 202 59.87 67.39 -6.40
CA LEU A 202 59.93 68.76 -5.91
C LEU A 202 61.13 68.94 -4.97
N THR A 203 61.38 68.03 -4.03
CA THR A 203 62.54 68.13 -3.11
C THR A 203 63.90 67.97 -3.80
N GLU A 204 63.98 67.19 -4.89
CA GLU A 204 65.19 67.03 -5.71
C GLU A 204 65.46 68.26 -6.60
N VAL A 205 64.44 68.75 -7.32
CA VAL A 205 64.52 70.01 -8.08
C VAL A 205 64.83 71.19 -7.15
N HIS A 206 64.32 71.13 -5.91
CA HIS A 206 64.63 72.14 -4.89
C HIS A 206 66.10 72.21 -4.49
N ARG A 207 66.83 71.08 -4.52
CA ARG A 207 68.25 71.07 -4.19
C ARG A 207 69.14 71.65 -5.28
N ALA A 208 68.67 71.69 -6.54
CA ALA A 208 69.52 72.00 -7.69
C ALA A 208 69.18 73.31 -8.42
N TRP A 209 68.02 73.94 -8.21
CA TRP A 209 67.62 75.07 -9.08
C TRP A 209 67.03 76.33 -8.41
N PHE A 210 66.57 76.37 -7.15
CA PHE A 210 65.82 77.57 -6.73
C PHE A 210 66.69 78.79 -6.46
N PRO A 211 66.47 79.91 -7.19
CA PRO A 211 67.07 81.18 -6.81
C PRO A 211 66.57 81.57 -5.40
N PRO A 212 67.38 82.27 -4.58
CA PRO A 212 67.01 82.62 -3.20
C PRO A 212 65.64 83.30 -3.03
N TRP A 213 65.17 84.04 -4.05
CA TRP A 213 63.86 84.69 -4.03
C TRP A 213 62.68 83.69 -4.11
N LEU A 214 62.81 82.56 -4.84
CA LEU A 214 61.73 81.56 -4.90
C LEU A 214 61.69 80.67 -3.66
N ALA A 215 62.84 80.39 -3.04
CA ALA A 215 62.89 79.73 -1.73
C ALA A 215 62.14 80.56 -0.68
N PHE A 216 62.27 81.89 -0.70
CA PHE A 216 61.50 82.79 0.16
C PHE A 216 59.98 82.71 -0.13
N HIS A 217 59.56 82.68 -1.39
CA HIS A 217 58.15 82.51 -1.76
C HIS A 217 57.58 81.13 -1.40
N LEU A 218 58.38 80.06 -1.50
CA LEU A 218 57.96 78.70 -1.11
C LEU A 218 57.82 78.56 0.40
N ILE A 219 58.73 79.14 1.17
CA ILE A 219 58.62 79.24 2.63
C ILE A 219 57.37 80.06 3.00
N TYR A 220 57.11 81.17 2.29
CA TYR A 220 55.92 81.98 2.49
C TYR A 220 54.63 81.19 2.18
N CYS A 221 54.54 80.50 1.04
CA CYS A 221 53.40 79.65 0.69
C CYS A 221 53.22 78.47 1.64
N GLN A 222 54.31 77.84 2.10
CA GLN A 222 54.27 76.78 3.09
C GLN A 222 53.73 77.31 4.42
N SER A 223 54.21 78.47 4.88
CA SER A 223 53.70 79.11 6.10
C SER A 223 52.22 79.50 5.95
N PHE A 224 51.79 80.00 4.79
CA PHE A 224 50.41 80.36 4.50
C PHE A 224 49.47 79.13 4.46
N LEU A 225 49.92 78.04 3.84
CA LEU A 225 49.19 76.76 3.82
C LEU A 225 49.12 76.14 5.22
N GLU A 226 50.21 76.23 6.00
CA GLU A 226 50.25 75.74 7.37
C GLU A 226 49.35 76.57 8.29
N THR A 227 49.35 77.91 8.17
CA THR A 227 48.42 78.77 8.91
C THR A 227 46.97 78.49 8.52
N HIS A 228 46.65 78.41 7.23
CA HIS A 228 45.27 78.14 6.78
C HIS A 228 44.82 76.70 7.09
N TRP A 229 45.72 75.72 7.05
CA TRP A 229 45.45 74.37 7.53
C TRP A 229 45.16 74.37 9.02
N ASN A 230 45.96 75.07 9.82
CA ASN A 230 45.76 75.14 11.27
C ASN A 230 44.50 75.94 11.66
N GLU A 231 44.16 77.00 10.92
CA GLU A 231 42.97 77.83 11.16
C GLU A 231 41.66 77.16 10.72
N HIS A 232 41.67 76.43 9.60
CA HIS A 232 40.43 75.93 8.99
C HIS A 232 40.42 74.42 8.75
N GLY A 233 41.51 73.83 8.28
CA GLY A 233 41.58 72.41 7.93
C GLY A 233 41.57 71.49 9.15
N LYS A 234 42.45 71.77 10.12
CA LYS A 234 42.60 70.99 11.34
C LYS A 234 41.34 71.01 12.21
N PRO A 235 40.70 72.17 12.48
CA PRO A 235 39.43 72.19 13.23
C PRO A 235 38.30 71.42 12.54
N ALA A 236 38.23 71.46 11.20
CA ALA A 236 37.23 70.71 10.45
C ALA A 236 37.46 69.19 10.51
N MET A 237 38.72 68.76 10.44
CA MET A 237 39.10 67.35 10.59
C MET A 237 38.89 66.83 12.01
N ASP A 238 39.26 67.63 13.01
CA ASP A 238 39.04 67.30 14.42
C ASP A 238 37.54 67.19 14.72
N LEU A 239 36.71 68.11 14.19
CA LEU A 239 35.25 68.05 14.29
C LEU A 239 34.66 66.80 13.62
N ALA A 240 35.18 66.41 12.45
CA ALA A 240 34.74 65.21 11.75
C ALA A 240 35.10 63.94 12.54
N TYR A 241 36.30 63.91 13.13
CA TYR A 241 36.77 62.83 13.99
C TYR A 241 35.91 62.72 15.26
N GLU A 242 35.63 63.83 15.94
CA GLU A 242 34.75 63.86 17.12
C GLU A 242 33.33 63.38 16.78
N LYS A 243 32.73 63.84 15.67
CA LYS A 243 31.42 63.36 15.23
C LYS A 243 31.40 61.88 14.91
N ALA A 244 32.46 61.35 14.32
CA ALA A 244 32.59 59.91 14.05
C ALA A 244 32.65 59.11 15.36
N LEU A 245 33.41 59.58 16.36
CA LEU A 245 33.46 58.97 17.69
C LEU A 245 32.12 59.07 18.42
N GLU A 246 31.43 60.20 18.34
CA GLU A 246 30.11 60.39 18.93
C GLU A 246 29.09 59.42 18.33
N LYS A 247 29.07 59.26 17.00
CA LYS A 247 28.17 58.33 16.31
C LYS A 247 28.48 56.87 16.64
N LYS A 248 29.77 56.51 16.77
CA LYS A 248 30.18 55.20 17.27
C LYS A 248 29.67 54.95 18.69
N ALA A 249 29.84 55.92 19.60
CA ALA A 249 29.36 55.81 20.96
C ALA A 249 27.81 55.72 21.05
N GLN A 250 27.10 56.45 20.18
CA GLN A 250 25.64 56.34 20.04
C GLN A 250 25.21 54.93 19.58
N ALA A 251 25.90 54.37 18.58
CA ALA A 251 25.65 53.01 18.11
C ALA A 251 25.93 51.96 19.19
N GLU A 252 26.99 52.13 19.98
CA GLU A 252 27.33 51.24 21.10
C GLU A 252 26.27 51.32 22.23
N LYS A 253 25.82 52.53 22.57
CA LYS A 253 24.72 52.73 23.55
C LYS A 253 23.41 52.12 23.07
N TRP A 254 23.10 52.20 21.77
CA TRP A 254 21.93 51.56 21.19
C TRP A 254 22.02 50.03 21.20
N ALA A 255 23.21 49.47 20.91
CA ALA A 255 23.41 48.03 20.84
C ALA A 255 23.44 47.35 22.22
N LYS A 256 23.99 48.01 23.26
CA LYS A 256 24.11 47.47 24.63
C LYS A 256 22.79 46.88 25.20
N PRO A 257 21.65 47.58 25.24
CA PRO A 257 20.42 47.03 25.81
C PRO A 257 19.87 45.84 25.01
N HIS A 258 20.04 45.83 23.69
CA HIS A 258 19.64 44.70 22.85
C HIS A 258 20.55 43.48 23.07
N MET A 259 21.85 43.70 23.25
CA MET A 259 22.83 42.66 23.55
C MET A 259 22.57 42.02 24.92
N GLU A 260 22.36 42.85 25.95
CA GLU A 260 22.00 42.39 27.29
C GLU A 260 20.66 41.65 27.29
N THR A 261 19.69 42.12 26.51
CA THR A 261 18.40 41.42 26.35
C THR A 261 18.58 40.04 25.70
N ILE A 262 19.42 39.93 24.67
CA ILE A 262 19.73 38.64 24.04
C ILE A 262 20.41 37.71 25.04
N LYS A 263 21.41 38.22 25.77
CA LYS A 263 22.20 37.45 26.74
C LYS A 263 21.36 36.96 27.93
N ILE A 264 20.48 37.82 28.47
CA ILE A 264 19.72 37.55 29.70
C ILE A 264 18.40 36.85 29.42
N LYS A 265 17.64 37.24 28.37
CA LYS A 265 16.32 36.66 28.11
C LYS A 265 16.35 35.55 27.07
N TRP A 266 16.97 35.78 25.92
CA TRP A 266 16.82 34.89 24.78
C TRP A 266 17.71 33.65 24.87
N ILE A 267 18.97 33.78 25.29
CA ILE A 267 19.87 32.64 25.43
C ILE A 267 19.34 31.62 26.46
N PRO A 268 18.90 32.02 27.67
CA PRO A 268 18.33 31.08 28.64
C PRO A 268 16.99 30.50 28.18
N ALA A 269 16.08 31.32 27.62
CA ALA A 269 14.81 30.83 27.11
C ALA A 269 14.99 29.78 26.00
N MET A 270 15.93 29.99 25.08
CA MET A 270 16.24 28.97 24.06
C MET A 270 16.82 27.70 24.66
N LYS A 271 17.67 27.79 25.69
CA LYS A 271 18.21 26.61 26.40
C LYS A 271 17.10 25.83 27.10
N GLU A 272 16.18 26.51 27.77
CA GLU A 272 15.03 25.89 28.43
C GLU A 272 14.09 25.23 27.42
N GLN A 273 13.74 25.94 26.33
CA GLN A 273 12.90 25.38 25.27
C GLN A 273 13.56 24.18 24.59
N PHE A 274 14.87 24.20 24.41
CA PHE A 274 15.60 23.06 23.86
C PHE A 274 15.64 21.88 24.83
N LEU A 275 15.78 22.13 26.14
CA LEU A 275 15.70 21.08 27.17
C LEU A 275 14.29 20.48 27.26
N VAL A 276 13.23 21.30 27.22
CA VAL A 276 11.83 20.83 27.20
C VAL A 276 11.54 20.02 25.94
N MET A 277 12.01 20.49 24.78
CA MET A 277 11.87 19.74 23.52
C MET A 277 12.63 18.41 23.60
N LYS A 278 13.82 18.38 24.18
CA LYS A 278 14.57 17.13 24.40
C LYS A 278 13.80 16.17 25.31
N THR A 279 13.29 16.62 26.45
CA THR A 279 12.55 15.74 27.38
C THR A 279 11.22 15.25 26.82
N GLN A 280 10.57 16.03 25.95
CA GLN A 280 9.34 15.59 25.28
C GLN A 280 9.62 14.61 24.13
N VAL A 281 10.65 14.87 23.32
CA VAL A 281 10.93 14.08 22.11
C VAL A 281 11.65 12.77 22.42
N GLU A 282 12.52 12.75 23.43
CA GLU A 282 13.32 11.57 23.82
C GLU A 282 12.48 10.31 24.10
N PRO A 283 11.41 10.34 24.91
CA PRO A 283 10.57 9.15 25.12
C PRO A 283 9.82 8.72 23.85
N HIS A 284 9.43 9.64 22.98
CA HIS A 284 8.78 9.31 21.71
C HIS A 284 9.75 8.64 20.73
N VAL A 285 10.98 9.13 20.63
CA VAL A 285 12.03 8.52 19.80
C VAL A 285 12.39 7.14 20.33
N GLN A 286 12.55 6.97 21.65
CA GLN A 286 12.82 5.67 22.25
C GLN A 286 11.65 4.70 22.02
N SER A 287 10.40 5.14 22.20
CA SER A 287 9.19 4.34 21.94
C SER A 287 9.04 3.94 20.46
N LEU A 288 9.30 4.86 19.53
CA LEU A 288 9.32 4.56 18.10
C LEU A 288 10.41 3.55 17.77
N THR A 289 11.60 3.70 18.36
CA THR A 289 12.73 2.80 18.14
C THR A 289 12.41 1.39 18.65
N THR A 290 11.87 1.25 19.87
CA THR A 290 11.49 -0.05 20.42
C THR A 290 10.36 -0.69 19.62
N LYS A 291 9.28 0.05 19.31
CA LYS A 291 8.18 -0.46 18.48
C LYS A 291 8.66 -0.88 17.08
N THR A 292 9.56 -0.12 16.47
CA THR A 292 10.12 -0.47 15.15
C THR A 292 10.95 -1.75 15.22
N ILE A 293 11.77 -1.92 16.26
CA ILE A 293 12.54 -3.16 16.49
C ILE A 293 11.61 -4.35 16.73
N GLU A 294 10.53 -4.17 17.50
CA GLU A 294 9.54 -5.22 17.76
C GLU A 294 8.77 -5.61 16.49
N VAL A 295 8.26 -4.63 15.74
CA VAL A 295 7.58 -4.88 14.46
C VAL A 295 8.53 -5.55 13.48
N TYR A 296 9.79 -5.12 13.41
CA TYR A 296 10.80 -5.77 12.57
C TYR A 296 11.05 -7.23 12.99
N LYS A 297 11.22 -7.50 14.28
CA LYS A 297 11.40 -8.88 14.80
C LYS A 297 10.17 -9.75 14.53
N ALA A 298 8.96 -9.24 14.79
CA ALA A 298 7.70 -9.94 14.57
C ALA A 298 7.46 -10.19 13.07
N SER A 299 7.73 -9.19 12.23
CA SER A 299 7.67 -9.30 10.77
C SER A 299 8.66 -10.35 10.26
N LYS A 300 9.91 -10.29 10.72
CA LYS A 300 10.92 -11.31 10.39
C LYS A 300 10.47 -12.71 10.81
N ALA A 301 9.94 -12.87 12.02
CA ALA A 301 9.45 -14.16 12.50
C ALA A 301 8.25 -14.67 11.68
N ALA A 302 7.31 -13.79 11.30
CA ALA A 302 6.14 -14.14 10.50
C ALA A 302 6.48 -14.47 9.03
N ILE A 303 7.51 -13.82 8.48
CA ILE A 303 7.94 -13.99 7.09
C ILE A 303 8.88 -15.18 6.92
N THR A 304 9.69 -15.51 7.95
CA THR A 304 10.65 -16.62 7.92
C THR A 304 10.04 -17.93 7.40
N PRO A 305 8.89 -18.45 7.90
CA PRO A 305 8.34 -19.71 7.38
C PRO A 305 7.85 -19.61 5.94
N ARG A 306 7.40 -18.43 5.47
CA ARG A 306 6.99 -18.22 4.07
C ARG A 306 8.20 -18.18 3.13
N VAL A 307 9.30 -17.58 3.57
CA VAL A 307 10.56 -17.56 2.81
C VAL A 307 11.16 -18.96 2.74
N VAL A 308 11.17 -19.70 3.85
CA VAL A 308 11.63 -21.10 3.86
C VAL A 308 10.75 -21.96 2.95
N GLY A 309 9.41 -21.84 3.02
CA GLY A 309 8.51 -22.60 2.14
C GLY A 309 8.67 -22.24 0.65
N VAL A 310 8.82 -20.95 0.32
CA VAL A 310 9.12 -20.54 -1.07
C VAL A 310 10.50 -21.04 -1.51
N GLN A 311 11.49 -21.00 -0.61
CA GLN A 311 12.82 -21.52 -0.89
C GLN A 311 12.79 -23.02 -1.13
N GLU A 312 12.09 -23.81 -0.31
CA GLU A 312 11.92 -25.26 -0.49
C GLU A 312 11.20 -25.60 -1.81
N VAL A 313 10.23 -24.80 -2.23
CA VAL A 313 9.52 -25.00 -3.51
C VAL A 313 10.41 -24.61 -4.69
N VAL A 314 11.21 -23.54 -4.57
CA VAL A 314 12.03 -23.01 -5.67
C VAL A 314 13.38 -23.72 -5.79
N ASP A 315 13.95 -24.24 -4.70
CA ASP A 315 15.28 -24.85 -4.68
C ASP A 315 15.40 -26.01 -5.69
N PRO A 316 14.45 -26.96 -5.81
CA PRO A 316 14.50 -28.02 -6.82
C PRO A 316 14.58 -27.48 -8.25
N TYR A 317 13.76 -26.47 -8.58
CA TYR A 317 13.79 -25.82 -9.90
C TYR A 317 15.09 -25.06 -10.13
N PHE A 318 15.64 -24.42 -9.08
CA PHE A 318 16.90 -23.70 -9.17
C PHE A 318 18.09 -24.67 -9.30
N GLN A 319 18.08 -25.81 -8.61
CA GLN A 319 19.09 -26.86 -8.78
C GLN A 319 19.02 -27.48 -10.17
N GLU A 320 17.83 -27.67 -10.73
CA GLU A 320 17.65 -28.16 -12.09
C GLU A 320 18.11 -27.16 -13.13
N ALA A 321 17.67 -25.89 -13.02
CA ALA A 321 18.18 -24.80 -13.85
C ALA A 321 19.70 -24.62 -13.70
N LYS A 322 20.27 -24.84 -12.51
CA LYS A 322 21.71 -24.84 -12.27
C LYS A 322 22.41 -26.03 -12.92
N LYS A 323 21.81 -27.22 -13.00
CA LYS A 323 22.37 -28.36 -13.76
C LYS A 323 22.46 -28.04 -15.26
N PHE A 324 21.43 -27.41 -15.83
CA PHE A 324 21.42 -27.00 -17.22
C PHE A 324 22.31 -25.78 -17.50
N GLY A 325 22.32 -24.81 -16.58
CA GLY A 325 23.02 -23.54 -16.72
C GLY A 325 24.51 -23.62 -16.40
N LYS A 326 24.94 -24.50 -15.48
CA LYS A 326 26.36 -24.68 -15.10
C LYS A 326 27.29 -24.83 -16.29
N PRO A 327 27.08 -25.77 -17.24
CA PRO A 327 28.01 -25.95 -18.33
C PRO A 327 28.15 -24.70 -19.21
N TYR A 328 27.06 -23.95 -19.43
CA TYR A 328 27.11 -22.69 -20.17
C TYR A 328 27.77 -21.55 -19.39
N ILE A 329 27.47 -21.43 -18.09
CA ILE A 329 28.12 -20.45 -17.20
C ILE A 329 29.61 -20.75 -17.10
N ASP A 330 29.99 -22.02 -16.97
CA ASP A 330 31.38 -22.47 -16.91
C ASP A 330 32.07 -22.25 -18.25
N GLN A 331 31.40 -22.47 -19.38
CA GLN A 331 31.94 -22.20 -20.71
C GLN A 331 32.15 -20.69 -20.95
N VAL A 332 31.18 -19.86 -20.57
CA VAL A 332 31.32 -18.39 -20.61
C VAL A 332 32.40 -17.94 -19.65
N ALA A 333 32.42 -18.42 -18.40
CA ALA A 333 33.46 -18.09 -17.43
C ALA A 333 34.85 -18.49 -17.95
N THR A 334 35.00 -19.67 -18.55
CA THR A 334 36.27 -20.17 -19.10
C THR A 334 36.71 -19.36 -20.32
N ALA A 335 35.78 -19.05 -21.23
CA ALA A 335 36.06 -18.23 -22.41
C ALA A 335 36.40 -16.77 -22.03
N THR A 336 35.72 -16.22 -21.01
CA THR A 336 35.89 -14.82 -20.61
C THR A 336 37.04 -14.63 -19.61
N LYS A 337 37.47 -15.67 -18.90
CA LYS A 337 38.59 -15.66 -17.93
C LYS A 337 39.86 -15.00 -18.47
N PRO A 338 40.42 -15.38 -19.64
CA PRO A 338 41.62 -14.71 -20.16
C PRO A 338 41.40 -13.22 -20.47
N HIS A 339 40.20 -12.82 -20.89
CA HIS A 339 39.87 -11.43 -21.17
C HIS A 339 39.69 -10.59 -19.88
N VAL A 340 39.06 -11.17 -18.85
CA VAL A 340 38.92 -10.55 -17.54
C VAL A 340 40.28 -10.45 -16.84
N ASP A 341 41.11 -11.49 -16.90
CA ASP A 341 42.45 -11.49 -16.32
C ASP A 341 43.36 -10.47 -17.03
N LYS A 342 43.26 -10.35 -18.36
CA LYS A 342 43.95 -9.31 -19.13
C LYS A 342 43.45 -7.91 -18.77
N ALA A 343 42.13 -7.70 -18.69
CA ALA A 343 41.55 -6.42 -18.28
C ALA A 343 41.98 -6.05 -16.85
N ARG A 344 41.96 -7.01 -15.91
CA ARG A 344 42.44 -6.83 -14.54
C ARG A 344 43.93 -6.51 -14.50
N ALA A 345 44.76 -7.17 -15.30
CA ALA A 345 46.20 -6.90 -15.38
C ALA A 345 46.49 -5.49 -15.91
N VAL A 346 45.76 -5.06 -16.96
CA VAL A 346 45.85 -3.70 -17.53
C VAL A 346 45.35 -2.64 -16.55
N LEU A 347 44.28 -2.92 -15.81
CA LEU A 347 43.70 -1.98 -14.83
C LEU A 347 44.46 -1.94 -13.50
N LYS A 348 45.27 -2.95 -13.17
CA LYS A 348 46.05 -3.03 -11.92
C LYS A 348 46.95 -1.81 -11.66
N PRO A 349 47.74 -1.29 -12.62
CA PRO A 349 48.51 -0.06 -12.41
C PRO A 349 47.62 1.16 -12.16
N TYR A 350 46.54 1.33 -12.93
CA TYR A 350 45.60 2.44 -12.74
C TYR A 350 44.88 2.37 -11.39
N ALA A 351 44.50 1.17 -10.93
CA ALA A 351 43.91 0.99 -9.61
C ALA A 351 44.89 1.40 -8.49
N LYS A 352 46.18 1.04 -8.62
CA LYS A 352 47.22 1.47 -7.67
C LYS A 352 47.40 2.99 -7.69
N GLU A 353 47.40 3.59 -8.88
CA GLU A 353 47.53 5.04 -9.05
C GLU A 353 46.33 5.81 -8.47
N ILE A 354 45.11 5.31 -8.67
CA ILE A 354 43.88 5.87 -8.09
C ILE A 354 43.91 5.77 -6.56
N VAL A 355 44.30 4.62 -6.01
CA VAL A 355 44.42 4.44 -4.55
C VAL A 355 45.48 5.39 -3.97
N HIS A 356 46.61 5.55 -4.66
CA HIS A 356 47.67 6.47 -4.25
C HIS A 356 47.24 7.93 -4.31
N ALA A 357 46.60 8.34 -5.41
CA ALA A 357 46.07 9.68 -5.57
C ALA A 357 44.97 9.98 -4.55
N TYR A 358 44.09 9.03 -4.28
CA TYR A 358 43.06 9.15 -3.25
C TYR A 358 43.65 9.22 -1.84
N GLY A 359 44.71 8.46 -1.55
CA GLY A 359 45.46 8.54 -0.29
C GLY A 359 46.05 9.93 -0.07
N LYS A 360 46.77 10.48 -1.08
CA LYS A 360 47.29 11.85 -1.04
C LYS A 360 46.19 12.90 -0.88
N PHE A 361 45.07 12.72 -1.58
CA PHE A 361 43.91 13.60 -1.46
C PHE A 361 43.35 13.59 -0.04
N LEU A 362 43.12 12.40 0.54
CA LEU A 362 42.61 12.28 1.91
C LEU A 362 43.56 12.88 2.94
N GLU A 363 44.87 12.69 2.78
CA GLU A 363 45.88 13.29 3.64
C GLU A 363 45.82 14.82 3.55
N SER A 364 45.80 15.38 2.34
CA SER A 364 45.67 16.82 2.12
C SER A 364 44.36 17.39 2.68
N ALA A 365 43.25 16.67 2.51
CA ALA A 365 41.94 17.05 3.04
C ALA A 365 41.95 17.01 4.57
N SER A 366 42.61 16.03 5.19
CA SER A 366 42.76 15.96 6.64
C SER A 366 43.59 17.11 7.19
N THR A 367 44.70 17.46 6.53
CA THR A 367 45.53 18.62 6.90
C THR A 367 44.75 19.93 6.76
N TYR A 368 44.05 20.12 5.64
CA TYR A 368 43.24 21.32 5.42
C TYR A 368 42.07 21.41 6.41
N HIS A 369 41.43 20.29 6.73
CA HIS A 369 40.39 20.22 7.75
C HIS A 369 40.88 20.70 9.10
N HIS A 370 42.07 20.25 9.54
CA HIS A 370 42.70 20.73 10.77
C HIS A 370 43.03 22.24 10.73
N GLN A 371 43.52 22.75 9.59
CA GLN A 371 43.77 24.18 9.43
C GLN A 371 42.49 25.01 9.53
N VAL A 372 41.42 24.56 8.88
CA VAL A 372 40.11 25.22 8.92
C VAL A 372 39.50 25.13 10.32
N GLN A 373 39.68 24.02 11.04
CA GLN A 373 39.27 23.92 12.45
C GLN A 373 39.94 25.00 13.29
N GLY A 374 41.25 25.19 13.16
CA GLY A 374 41.98 26.24 13.87
C GLY A 374 41.46 27.64 13.56
N ASN A 375 41.25 27.95 12.28
CA ASN A 375 40.74 29.26 11.84
C ASN A 375 39.29 29.50 12.29
N VAL A 376 38.42 28.49 12.19
CA VAL A 376 37.03 28.57 12.65
C VAL A 376 36.97 28.72 14.17
N GLN A 377 37.80 27.99 14.91
CA GLN A 377 37.90 28.14 16.36
C GLN A 377 38.35 29.56 16.75
N GLU A 378 39.41 30.07 16.12
CA GLU A 378 39.92 31.42 16.37
C GLU A 378 38.86 32.49 16.04
N MET A 379 38.15 32.34 14.93
CA MET A 379 37.07 33.27 14.53
C MET A 379 35.85 33.19 15.46
N LEU A 380 35.53 32.01 15.98
CA LEU A 380 34.46 31.83 16.97
C LEU A 380 34.85 32.42 18.32
N GLU A 381 36.10 32.27 18.77
CA GLU A 381 36.61 32.80 20.04
C GLU A 381 36.78 34.33 20.03
N LYS A 382 37.12 34.93 18.88
CA LYS A 382 37.30 36.39 18.73
C LYS A 382 36.02 37.20 18.93
N ASN A 383 34.84 36.63 18.70
CA ASN A 383 33.58 37.35 18.88
C ASN A 383 32.88 36.90 20.17
N GLU A 384 32.52 37.86 21.02
CA GLU A 384 31.87 37.59 22.31
C GLU A 384 30.57 36.77 22.19
N LEU A 385 29.86 36.90 21.06
CA LEU A 385 28.62 36.17 20.75
C LEU A 385 28.83 34.72 20.33
N THR A 386 29.91 34.43 19.60
CA THR A 386 30.17 33.10 19.05
C THR A 386 31.15 32.29 19.90
N ARG A 387 31.79 32.92 20.88
CA ARG A 387 32.64 32.28 21.87
C ARG A 387 31.98 31.07 22.58
N PRO A 388 30.70 31.11 23.01
CA PRO A 388 30.04 29.93 23.57
C PRO A 388 29.74 28.82 22.54
N LEU A 389 29.82 29.12 21.23
CA LEU A 389 29.63 28.19 20.13
C LEU A 389 30.95 27.55 19.65
N ALA A 390 32.10 27.96 20.20
CA ALA A 390 33.43 27.39 19.94
C ALA A 390 33.61 26.01 20.61
N THR A 391 32.61 25.13 20.53
CA THR A 391 32.71 23.76 21.02
C THR A 391 33.45 22.91 20.01
N LYS A 392 34.24 21.93 20.49
CA LYS A 392 35.05 21.04 19.64
C LYS A 392 34.24 20.36 18.55
N GLU A 393 33.02 19.94 18.87
CA GLU A 393 32.10 19.30 17.91
C GLU A 393 31.65 20.28 16.81
N LEU A 394 31.24 21.50 17.18
CA LEU A 394 30.73 22.48 16.22
C LEU A 394 31.84 23.01 15.30
N VAL A 395 33.05 23.24 15.84
CA VAL A 395 34.25 23.56 15.05
C VAL A 395 34.56 22.45 14.05
N TRP A 396 34.50 21.19 14.49
CA TRP A 396 34.72 20.02 13.63
C TRP A 396 33.69 19.94 12.50
N PHE A 397 32.39 20.11 12.82
CA PHE A 397 31.32 20.10 11.81
C PHE A 397 31.40 21.27 10.84
N ALA A 398 31.71 22.48 11.32
CA ALA A 398 31.86 23.67 10.48
C ALA A 398 33.04 23.53 9.51
N ALA A 399 34.18 23.02 9.99
CA ALA A 399 35.33 22.72 9.14
C ALA A 399 35.01 21.63 8.09
N SER A 400 34.28 20.59 8.47
CA SER A 400 33.81 19.55 7.55
C SER A 400 32.86 20.12 6.48
N ALA A 401 31.95 21.01 6.85
CA ALA A 401 31.01 21.66 5.94
C ALA A 401 31.74 22.54 4.92
N LEU A 402 32.71 23.34 5.38
CA LEU A 402 33.54 24.19 4.50
C LEU A 402 34.35 23.36 3.49
N LEU A 403 34.82 22.17 3.89
CA LEU A 403 35.56 21.26 3.01
C LEU A 403 34.64 20.53 2.01
N ALA A 404 33.42 20.20 2.41
CA ALA A 404 32.45 19.50 1.57
C ALA A 404 31.78 20.41 0.51
N LEU A 405 31.62 21.70 0.78
CA LEU A 405 30.94 22.65 -0.11
C LEU A 405 31.53 22.70 -1.54
N PRO A 406 32.85 22.83 -1.73
CA PRO A 406 33.47 22.79 -3.07
C PRO A 406 33.22 21.47 -3.80
N ILE A 407 33.29 20.33 -3.09
CA ILE A 407 33.08 19.00 -3.65
C ILE A 407 31.64 18.87 -4.17
N ILE A 408 30.66 19.35 -3.38
CA ILE A 408 29.25 19.34 -3.78
C ILE A 408 29.02 20.23 -5.00
N ILE A 409 29.60 21.43 -5.05
CA ILE A 409 29.48 22.35 -6.19
C ILE A 409 30.08 21.72 -7.47
N LEU A 410 31.28 21.15 -7.37
CA LEU A 410 31.94 20.44 -8.47
C LEU A 410 31.10 19.25 -8.95
N SER A 411 30.55 18.45 -8.03
CA SER A 411 29.69 17.31 -8.37
C SER A 411 28.43 17.72 -9.11
N ARG A 412 27.83 18.88 -8.76
CA ARG A 412 26.66 19.44 -9.45
C ARG A 412 26.99 19.93 -10.85
N ILE A 413 28.14 20.58 -11.02
CA ILE A 413 28.62 21.05 -12.32
C ILE A 413 28.91 19.84 -13.23
N CYS A 414 29.65 18.84 -12.74
CA CYS A 414 29.91 17.60 -13.48
C CYS A 414 28.61 16.86 -13.84
N SER A 415 27.67 16.74 -12.91
CA SER A 415 26.37 16.11 -13.18
C SER A 415 25.58 16.87 -14.24
N ALA A 416 25.61 18.21 -14.26
CA ALA A 416 24.93 19.01 -15.27
C ALA A 416 25.52 18.84 -16.68
N ILE A 417 26.84 18.60 -16.77
CA ILE A 417 27.56 18.43 -18.05
C ILE A 417 27.40 16.99 -18.57
N PHE A 418 27.54 15.99 -17.71
CA PHE A 418 27.58 14.58 -18.12
C PHE A 418 26.23 13.86 -18.04
N CYS A 419 25.31 14.28 -17.17
CA CYS A 419 23.97 13.68 -17.10
C CYS A 419 23.00 14.43 -18.02
N LYS A 420 22.80 13.92 -19.24
CA LYS A 420 21.71 14.40 -20.11
C LYS A 420 20.38 14.20 -19.37
N LYS A 421 19.62 15.28 -19.14
CA LYS A 421 18.25 15.21 -18.58
C LYS A 421 17.43 14.21 -19.40
N ALA A 422 16.87 13.20 -18.75
CA ALA A 422 15.93 12.28 -19.39
C ALA A 422 14.76 13.09 -19.97
N LYS A 423 14.51 12.97 -21.28
CA LYS A 423 13.30 13.51 -21.90
C LYS A 423 12.11 12.85 -21.24
N LYS A 424 11.27 13.63 -20.55
CA LYS A 424 9.97 13.13 -20.08
C LYS A 424 9.18 12.64 -21.30
N PRO A 425 8.61 11.42 -21.28
CA PRO A 425 7.77 10.96 -22.38
C PRO A 425 6.59 11.92 -22.53
N VAL A 426 6.41 12.44 -23.74
CA VAL A 426 5.24 13.23 -24.10
C VAL A 426 4.04 12.30 -23.97
N ARG A 427 3.17 12.56 -22.99
CA ARG A 427 1.89 11.87 -22.87
C ARG A 427 1.04 12.27 -24.06
N SER A 428 0.92 11.37 -25.03
CA SER A 428 -0.03 11.44 -26.12
C SER A 428 -1.46 11.37 -25.55
N ASN A 429 -2.12 12.52 -25.47
CA ASN A 429 -3.56 12.57 -25.23
C ASN A 429 -4.27 12.15 -26.52
N HIS A 430 -4.67 10.88 -26.60
CA HIS A 430 -5.66 10.44 -27.58
C HIS A 430 -7.02 11.05 -27.20
N SER A 431 -7.32 12.20 -27.79
CA SER A 431 -8.68 12.74 -27.84
C SER A 431 -9.54 11.79 -28.68
N ARG A 432 -10.42 11.09 -27.97
CA ARG A 432 -11.48 10.23 -28.50
C ARG A 432 -12.34 11.05 -29.48
N ARG A 433 -12.11 10.89 -30.78
CA ARG A 433 -12.99 11.39 -31.86
C ARG A 433 -14.39 10.82 -31.63
N LYS A 434 -15.31 11.65 -31.13
CA LYS A 434 -16.75 11.36 -31.13
C LYS A 434 -17.30 11.83 -32.47
N ALA A 435 -17.80 10.88 -33.26
CA ALA A 435 -18.36 11.13 -34.57
C ALA A 435 -19.70 11.87 -34.51
N LYS A 436 -19.87 12.77 -35.48
CA LYS A 436 -21.07 13.42 -36.02
C LYS A 436 -22.44 13.03 -35.42
N ARG A 437 -23.19 14.04 -35.00
CA ARG A 437 -24.58 14.27 -35.47
C ARG A 437 -24.73 15.77 -35.75
N GLY A 438 -25.10 16.09 -36.98
CA GLY A 438 -25.51 17.43 -37.37
C GLY A 438 -27.01 17.63 -37.13
N HIS A 439 -27.41 18.88 -36.91
CA HIS A 439 -28.35 19.56 -37.80
C HIS A 439 -28.23 21.08 -37.58
N PRO A 440 -28.29 21.91 -38.66
CA PRO A 440 -28.25 23.36 -38.61
C PRO A 440 -29.59 24.01 -38.21
N ASP A 441 -29.49 25.34 -38.01
CA ASP A 441 -30.52 26.39 -38.01
C ASP A 441 -31.19 26.76 -36.67
N LYS A 442 -30.65 27.83 -36.05
CA LYS A 442 -31.33 29.13 -35.91
C LYS A 442 -30.36 30.23 -35.47
#